data_AF-A0A8J6RMB2-F1
#
_entry.id   AF-A0A8J6RMB2-F1
#
_cell.length_a   1.000
_cell.length_b   1.000
_cell.length_c   1.000
_cell.angle_alpha   90.00
_cell.angle_beta   90.00
_cell.angle_gamma   90.00
#
_symmetry.space_group_name_H-M   'P 1'
#
loop_
_entity.id
_entity.type
_entity.pdbx_description
1 polymer ?
#
loop_
_entity_poly.entity_id
_entity_poly.type
_entity_poly.pdbx_seq_one_letter_code
_entity_poly.pdbx_strand_id
1 'polypeptide(L)' 'MTNIPNPSETREWGFTPAAESLNGRLAMLGFTFAVVIEALSGQGVLHFLNLI' A
#
# COMPACT_ATOMS: atom_id res chain seq x y z
N MET A 1 35.56 -0.58 -24.91
CA MET A 1 34.29 -1.03 -24.31
C MET A 1 34.08 -0.24 -23.01
N THR A 2 33.61 1.01 -23.09
CA THR A 2 33.26 1.77 -21.89
C THR A 2 31.90 1.29 -21.42
N ASN A 3 31.87 0.59 -20.27
CA ASN A 3 30.64 0.13 -19.64
C ASN A 3 29.91 1.38 -19.10
N ILE A 4 29.03 1.98 -19.89
CA ILE A 4 28.15 3.06 -19.44
C ILE A 4 27.29 2.44 -18.33
N PRO A 5 27.40 2.90 -17.07
CA PRO A 5 26.51 2.41 -16.03
C PRO A 5 25.08 2.78 -16.44
N ASN A 6 24.28 1.74 -16.67
CA ASN A 6 22.87 1.87 -16.97
C ASN A 6 22.19 2.44 -15.69
N PRO A 7 21.49 3.58 -15.76
CA PRO A 7 20.85 4.20 -14.58
C PRO A 7 19.74 3.35 -13.93
N SER A 8 19.48 2.13 -14.42
CA SER A 8 18.38 1.28 -13.97
C SER A 8 18.69 0.34 -12.80
N GLU A 9 19.90 0.35 -12.21
CA GLU A 9 20.32 -0.65 -11.21
C GLU A 9 20.45 -0.15 -9.77
N THR A 10 19.81 0.97 -9.43
CA THR A 10 19.66 1.32 -8.01
C THR A 10 18.20 1.65 -7.73
N ARG A 11 17.35 0.61 -7.78
CA ARG A 11 16.10 0.63 -7.00
C ARG A 11 16.54 0.63 -5.53
N GLU A 12 16.79 1.82 -5.01
CA GLU A 12 17.16 2.03 -3.60
C GLU A 12 16.05 1.42 -2.75
N TRP A 13 16.35 0.25 -2.20
CA TRP A 13 15.43 -0.51 -1.38
C TRP A 13 15.44 0.14 0.01
N GLY A 14 14.36 0.83 0.37
CA GLY A 14 14.29 1.62 1.60
C GLY A 14 13.13 2.63 1.58
N PHE A 15 13.12 3.54 2.56
CA PHE A 15 12.17 4.66 2.64
C PHE A 15 12.49 5.72 1.58
N THR A 16 12.22 5.41 0.32
CA THR A 16 12.32 6.38 -0.77
C THR A 16 11.00 7.15 -0.90
N PRO A 17 11.01 8.41 -1.37
CA PRO A 17 9.78 9.20 -1.57
C PRO A 17 8.76 8.50 -2.48
N ALA A 18 9.25 7.73 -3.46
CA ALA A 18 8.41 6.91 -4.31
C ALA A 18 7.70 5.79 -3.53
N ALA A 19 8.42 5.07 -2.65
CA ALA A 19 7.84 4.04 -1.79
C ALA A 19 6.83 4.62 -0.79
N GLU A 20 7.11 5.78 -0.20
CA GLU A 20 6.19 6.47 0.73
C GLU A 20 4.88 6.87 0.05
N SER A 21 4.96 7.47 -1.16
CA SER A 21 3.77 7.84 -1.91
C SER A 21 2.95 6.63 -2.37
N LEU A 22 3.61 5.52 -2.72
CA LEU A 22 2.94 4.27 -3.07
C LEU A 22 2.24 3.67 -1.84
N ASN A 23 2.94 3.58 -0.71
CA ASN A 23 2.38 3.07 0.55
C ASN A 23 1.20 3.93 1.03
N GLY A 24 1.31 5.26 0.93
CA GLY A 24 0.22 6.17 1.27
C GLY A 24 -1.04 5.95 0.42
N ARG A 25 -0.90 5.75 -0.89
CA ARG A 25 -2.04 5.45 -1.77
C ARG A 25 -2.67 4.10 -1.45
N LEU A 26 -1.83 3.08 -1.21
CA LEU A 26 -2.31 1.76 -0.82
C LEU A 26 -3.08 1.82 0.51
N ALA A 27 -2.62 2.63 1.48
CA ALA A 27 -3.32 2.84 2.73
C ALA A 27 -4.69 3.53 2.53
N MET A 28 -4.77 4.58 1.70
CA MET A 28 -6.05 5.25 1.38
C MET A 28 -7.05 4.30 0.72
N LEU A 29 -6.58 3.47 -0.22
CA LEU A 29 -7.42 2.45 -0.84
C LEU A 29 -7.85 1.38 0.16
N GLY A 30 -6.94 0.88 0.99
CA GLY A 30 -7.24 -0.11 2.02
C GLY A 30 -8.30 0.39 3.00
N PHE A 31 -8.19 1.65 3.45
CA PHE A 31 -9.20 2.27 4.30
C PHE A 31 -10.55 2.42 3.58
N THR A 32 -10.54 2.87 2.32
CA THR A 32 -11.76 3.02 1.52
C THR A 32 -12.47 1.67 1.36
N PHE A 33 -11.72 0.62 1.02
CA PHE A 33 -12.28 -0.73 0.90
C PHE A 33 -12.77 -1.26 2.24
N ALA A 34 -12.08 -1.00 3.34
CA ALA A 34 -12.52 -1.39 4.67
C ALA A 34 -13.90 -0.79 5.01
N VAL A 35 -14.09 0.51 4.75
CA VAL A 35 -15.37 1.21 4.96
C VAL A 35 -16.46 0.68 4.00
N VAL A 36 -16.13 0.44 2.73
CA VAL A 36 -17.09 -0.09 1.75
C VAL A 36 -17.54 -1.50 2.13
N ILE A 37 -16.61 -2.37 2.53
CA ILE A 37 -16.92 -3.74 2.96
C ILE A 37 -17.76 -3.71 4.23
N GLU A 38 -17.46 -2.85 5.18
CA GLU A 38 -18.29 -2.64 6.37
C GLU A 38 -19.72 -2.22 6.03
N ALA A 39 -19.87 -1.25 5.12
CA ALA A 39 -21.18 -0.76 4.68
C ALA A 39 -21.99 -1.83 3.93
N LEU A 40 -21.34 -2.68 3.12
CA LEU A 40 -22.01 -3.76 2.39
C LEU A 40 -22.32 -4.97 3.27
N SER A 41 -21.45 -5.30 4.21
CA SER A 41 -21.58 -6.47 5.09
C SER A 41 -22.56 -6.21 6.25
N GLY A 42 -22.75 -4.96 6.67
CA GLY A 42 -23.57 -4.61 7.84
C GLY A 42 -23.01 -5.13 9.17
N GLN A 43 -21.79 -5.67 9.13
CA GLN A 43 -21.01 -6.13 10.26
C GLN A 43 -19.69 -5.36 10.20
N GLY A 44 -19.38 -4.61 11.27
CA GLY A 44 -18.17 -3.80 11.37
C GLY A 44 -16.92 -4.59 11.00
N VAL A 45 -15.86 -3.94 10.50
CA VAL A 45 -14.57 -4.60 10.21
C VAL A 45 -14.07 -5.38 11.45
N LEU A 46 -14.39 -4.90 12.65
CA LEU A 46 -14.09 -5.56 13.92
C LEU A 46 -14.82 -6.90 14.13
N HIS A 47 -16.05 -7.05 13.62
CA HIS A 47 -16.79 -8.31 13.64
C HIS A 47 -16.23 -9.30 12.59
N PHE A 48 -15.81 -8.82 11.42
CA PHE A 48 -15.11 -9.67 10.44
C PHE A 48 -13.76 -10.17 10.96
N LEU A 49 -13.04 -9.34 11.74
CA LEU A 49 -11.81 -9.73 12.43
C LEU A 49 -12.04 -10.52 13.73
N ASN A 50 -13.28 -10.86 14.07
CA ASN A 50 -13.66 -11.62 15.28
C ASN A 50 -13.07 -11.02 16.57
N LEU A 51 -12.97 -9.69 16.63
CA LEU A 51 -12.48 -8.94 17.79
C LEU A 51 -13.62 -8.59 18.76
N ILE A 52 -14.88 -8.78 18.35
CA ILE A 52 -16.08 -8.73 19.19
C ILE A 52 -17.19 -9.61 18.62
#